data_AF-A0A3N5WXB2-F1
#
_entry.id   AF-A0A3N5WXB2-F1
#
_cell.length_a   1.000
_cell.length_b   1.000
_cell.length_c   1.000
_cell.angle_alpha   90.00
_cell.angle_beta   90.00
_cell.angle_gamma   90.00
#
_symmetry.space_group_name_H-M   'P 1'
#
loop_
_entity.id
_entity.type
_entity.pdbx_description
1 polymer ?
#
loop_
_entity_poly.entity_id
_entity_poly.type
_entity_poly.pdbx_seq_one_letter_code
_entity_poly.pdbx_strand_id
1 'polypeptide(L)' 'MTSDLSLVIKKAKDNLEAAELLIGQGFVEIAASRAYYAMFYLAEA' A
#
# COMPACT_ATOMS: atom_id res chain seq x y z
N MET A 1 9.16 -20.13 -3.25
CA MET A 1 7.91 -19.93 -2.48
C MET A 1 7.99 -18.77 -1.47
N THR A 2 9.14 -18.44 -0.87
CA THR A 2 9.29 -17.27 0.03
C THR A 2 9.47 -15.92 -0.68
N SER A 3 9.93 -15.93 -1.93
CA SER A 3 10.16 -14.72 -2.73
C SER A 3 8.88 -13.93 -2.98
N ASP A 4 7.77 -14.60 -3.28
CA ASP A 4 6.51 -13.94 -3.64
C ASP A 4 5.85 -13.27 -2.43
N LEU A 5 5.85 -13.93 -1.26
CA LEU A 5 5.31 -13.35 -0.02
C LEU A 5 6.03 -12.06 0.37
N SER A 6 7.37 -12.07 0.34
CA SER A 6 8.17 -10.88 0.65
C SER A 6 7.91 -9.72 -0.30
N LEU A 7 7.67 -10.02 -1.58
CA LEU A 7 7.38 -9.02 -2.61
C LEU A 7 6.00 -8.39 -2.39
N VAL A 8 5.00 -9.22 -2.09
CA VAL A 8 3.63 -8.75 -1.85
C VAL A 8 3.57 -7.91 -0.57
N ILE A 9 4.23 -8.33 0.53
CA ILE A 9 4.35 -7.53 1.76
C ILE A 9 5.05 -6.19 1.49
N LYS A 10 6.10 -6.19 0.66
CA LYS A 10 6.77 -4.93 0.29
C LYS A 10 5.82 -3.99 -0.45
N LYS A 11 5.06 -4.49 -1.42
CA LYS A 11 4.07 -3.68 -2.15
C LYS A 11 3.00 -3.11 -1.22
N ALA A 12 2.54 -3.89 -0.23
CA ALA A 12 1.59 -3.41 0.77
C ALA A 12 2.17 -2.22 1.56
N LYS A 13 3.42 -2.35 2.04
CA LYS A 13 4.12 -1.29 2.77
C LYS A 13 4.36 -0.04 1.91
N ASP A 14 4.85 -0.21 0.69
CA ASP A 14 5.11 0.90 -0.23
C ASP A 14 3.82 1.72 -0.49
N ASN A 15 2.67 1.03 -0.62
CA ASN A 15 1.38 1.71 -0.81
C ASN A 15 0.87 2.40 0.45
N LEU A 16 1.09 1.83 1.63
CA LEU A 16 0.72 2.45 2.90
C LEU A 16 1.51 3.75 3.13
N GLU A 17 2.83 3.70 2.96
CA GLU A 17 3.71 4.87 3.12
C GLU A 17 3.36 5.98 2.12
N ALA A 18 3.03 5.62 0.87
CA ALA A 18 2.53 6.56 -0.11
C ALA A 18 1.18 7.18 0.28
N ALA A 19 0.26 6.39 0.84
CA ALA A 19 -1.03 6.90 1.31
C ALA A 19 -0.86 7.93 2.43
N GLU A 20 0.02 7.65 3.40
CA GLU A 20 0.32 8.56 4.51
C GLU A 20 0.92 9.89 4.01
N LEU A 21 1.87 9.84 3.08
CA LEU A 21 2.45 11.03 2.45
C LEU A 21 1.38 11.87 1.74
N LEU A 22 0.51 11.23 0.96
CA LEU A 22 -0.53 11.89 0.18
C LEU A 22 -1.62 12.51 1.06
N ILE A 23 -2.00 11.86 2.17
CA ILE A 23 -2.92 12.44 3.16
C ILE A 23 -2.31 13.71 3.75
N GLY A 24 -1.03 13.66 4.15
CA GLY A 24 -0.33 14.83 4.69
C GLY A 24 -0.25 16.01 3.74
N GLN A 25 -0.33 15.76 2.42
CA GLN A 25 -0.32 16.79 1.37
C GLN A 25 -1.73 17.22 0.94
N GLY A 26 -2.80 16.66 1.51
CA GLY A 26 -4.18 16.97 1.17
C GLY A 26 -4.73 16.22 -0.05
N PHE A 27 -3.98 15.29 -0.64
CA PHE A 27 -4.42 14.45 -1.75
C PHE A 27 -5.25 13.25 -1.29
N VAL A 28 -6.35 13.52 -0.57
CA VAL A 28 -7.14 12.51 0.15
C VAL A 28 -7.70 11.41 -0.77
N GLU A 29 -8.21 11.76 -1.95
CA GLU A 29 -8.77 10.78 -2.90
C GLU A 29 -7.70 9.84 -3.47
N ILE A 30 -6.50 10.38 -3.75
CA ILE A 30 -5.37 9.60 -4.25
C ILE A 30 -4.84 8.69 -3.13
N ALA A 31 -4.78 9.21 -1.90
CA ALA A 31 -4.35 8.43 -0.76
C ALA A 31 -5.29 7.27 -0.45
N ALA A 32 -6.62 7.47 -0.53
CA ALA A 32 -7.59 6.40 -0.34
C ALA A 32 -7.37 5.25 -1.33
N SER A 33 -7.05 5.58 -2.59
CA SER A 33 -6.69 4.58 -3.60
C SER A 33 -5.43 3.79 -3.22
N ARG A 34 -4.41 4.44 -2.65
CA ARG A 34 -3.18 3.77 -2.19
C ARG A 34 -3.43 2.90 -0.96
N ALA A 35 -4.23 3.38 0.00
CA ALA A 35 -4.63 2.59 1.17
C ALA A 35 -5.39 1.31 0.76
N TYR A 36 -6.30 1.40 -0.22
CA TYR A 36 -6.96 0.22 -0.80
C TYR A 36 -5.96 -0.79 -1.36
N TYR A 37 -4.97 -0.34 -2.15
CA TYR A 37 -3.95 -1.26 -2.70
C TYR A 37 -3.04 -1.84 -1.63
N ALA A 38 -2.76 -1.11 -0.55
CA ALA A 38 -2.03 -1.65 0.60
C ALA A 38 -2.79 -2.84 1.21
N MET A 39 -4.10 -2.69 1.42
CA MET A 39 -4.96 -3.77 1.93
C MET A 39 -5.07 -4.94 0.94
N PHE A 40 -5.20 -4.65 -0.36
CA PHE A 40 -5.26 -5.65 -1.42
C PHE A 40 -4.02 -6.55 -1.39
N TYR A 41 -2.82 -5.96 -1.42
CA TYR A 41 -1.59 -6.74 -1.36
C TYR A 41 -1.45 -7.48 -0.02
N LEU A 42 -1.85 -6.87 1.11
CA LEU A 42 -1.82 -7.58 2.38
C LEU A 42 -2.74 -8.82 2.41
N ALA A 43 -3.85 -8.79 1.68
CA ALA A 43 -4.77 -9.93 1.58
C ALA A 43 -4.29 -11.02 0.59
N GLU A 44 -3.46 -10.67 -0.40
CA GLU A 44 -2.83 -11.63 -1.32
C GLU A 44 -1.61 -12.35 -0.72
N ALA A 45 -1.01 -11.78 0.33
CA ALA A 45 0.14 -12.32 1.07
C ALA A 45 -0.26 -13.53 1.93
#